data_AF-A0A7Y5CPJ8-F1
#
_entry.id   AF-A0A7Y5CPJ8-F1
#
_cell.length_a   1.000
_cell.length_b   1.000
_cell.length_c   1.000
_cell.angle_alpha   90.00
_cell.angle_beta   90.00
_cell.angle_gamma   90.00
#
_symmetry.space_group_name_H-M   'P 1'
#
loop_
_entity.id
_entity.type
_entity.pdbx_description
1 polymer ?
#
loop_
_entity_poly.entity_id
_entity_poly.type
_entity_poly.pdbx_seq_one_letter_code
_entity_poly.pdbx_strand_id
1 'polypeptide(L)'
;MTRTLFEQRLREKIIVFDGATGSNLQLMNLTPEDFGGEVYNGCNEHLVFTRPEAVEKLHTSFLAAGCDVIETNTFGATAIVLAEYDLGRQAHAHNRRAAEIARSVAREFSTPEHPRFVAGSIGPTTKLPSLGHISYNEMYDAYFEQTAGLVAGGVDVLCVETCQDLLQTKAALAAIFAYLAEKRVRLPVIASVTVETMGTMLLGSDISAALAALEPFPLTAIGMNCATGPQEMSENIRYLTGNSPVPVFCMPNAGLPENVGGQAHYKLSPEELEHYLTHFVKDLGVQIVGGCCGTEPAHIRRLAAGVGGFAPKARVIDFIPSAASLYSSTPLHLDPPPILIGERLNANGSKKFRELLQQEDWEAMVAMAKEQVREGSHMLDVCVAYVGRDEVRDMIPLIERLNTQVSAPLVIDSTEWQV
;
A
#
# COMPACT_ATOMS: atom_id res chain seq x y z
N MET A 1 -24.27 -9.17 -6.31
CA MET A 1 -24.41 -8.12 -5.27
C MET A 1 -24.15 -6.76 -5.89
N THR A 2 -24.93 -5.74 -5.53
CA THR A 2 -24.89 -4.37 -6.10
C THR A 2 -23.58 -3.64 -5.73
N ARG A 3 -23.02 -2.87 -6.68
CA ARG A 3 -21.81 -2.05 -6.47
C ARG A 3 -22.09 -0.88 -5.51
N THR A 4 -21.10 -0.46 -4.75
CA THR A 4 -21.12 0.78 -3.94
C THR A 4 -21.20 2.02 -4.84
N LEU A 5 -21.58 3.17 -4.29
CA LEU A 5 -21.63 4.43 -5.03
C LEU A 5 -20.25 4.85 -5.57
N PHE A 6 -19.18 4.62 -4.80
CA PHE A 6 -17.81 4.88 -5.23
C PHE A 6 -17.44 4.04 -6.46
N GLU A 7 -17.66 2.71 -6.41
CA GLU A 7 -17.41 1.80 -7.55
C GLU A 7 -18.26 2.15 -8.79
N GLN A 8 -19.45 2.72 -8.60
CA GLN A 8 -20.29 3.21 -9.70
C GLN A 8 -19.65 4.46 -10.33
N ARG A 9 -19.30 5.48 -9.55
CA ARG A 9 -18.67 6.71 -10.05
C ARG A 9 -17.32 6.46 -10.71
N LEU A 10 -16.52 5.54 -10.17
CA LEU A 10 -15.23 5.14 -10.75
C LEU A 10 -15.34 4.57 -12.18
N ARG A 11 -16.51 4.05 -12.55
CA ARG A 11 -16.78 3.55 -13.91
C ARG A 11 -17.29 4.63 -14.85
N GLU A 12 -17.78 5.74 -14.32
CA GLU A 12 -18.42 6.82 -15.07
C GLU A 12 -17.45 7.98 -15.35
N LYS A 13 -16.55 8.27 -14.42
CA LYS A 13 -15.62 9.39 -14.49
C LYS A 13 -14.26 9.05 -13.88
N ILE A 14 -13.27 9.92 -14.14
CA ILE A 14 -12.01 9.94 -13.42
C ILE A 14 -12.25 10.49 -12.01
N ILE A 15 -11.82 9.76 -11.00
CA ILE A 15 -11.94 10.16 -9.60
C ILE A 15 -10.70 10.97 -9.20
N VAL A 16 -10.91 12.13 -8.60
CA VAL A 16 -9.83 13.00 -8.13
C VAL A 16 -9.75 12.93 -6.60
N PHE A 17 -8.66 12.40 -6.07
CA PHE A 17 -8.31 12.48 -4.66
C PHE A 17 -7.71 13.85 -4.33
N ASP A 18 -7.59 14.15 -3.04
CA ASP A 18 -6.96 15.36 -2.53
C ASP A 18 -5.43 15.34 -2.68
N GLY A 19 -4.77 16.27 -1.99
CA GLY A 19 -3.32 16.40 -1.94
C GLY A 19 -2.78 15.98 -0.57
N ALA A 20 -1.53 16.35 -0.27
CA ALA A 20 -0.90 15.93 0.97
C ALA A 20 -1.52 16.55 2.23
N THR A 21 -1.87 15.70 3.19
CA THR A 21 -2.25 16.13 4.55
C THR A 21 -1.07 16.73 5.32
N GLY A 22 0.02 15.96 5.46
CA GLY A 22 1.15 16.36 6.32
C GLY A 22 1.82 17.68 5.93
N SER A 23 2.18 17.87 4.66
CA SER A 23 2.85 19.11 4.22
C SER A 23 1.94 20.33 4.30
N ASN A 24 0.62 20.18 4.10
CA ASN A 24 -0.31 21.30 4.22
C ASN A 24 -0.60 21.66 5.69
N LEU A 25 -0.58 20.70 6.62
CA LEU A 25 -0.63 20.98 8.06
C LEU A 25 0.60 21.75 8.54
N GLN A 26 1.79 21.43 8.01
CA GLN A 26 3.03 22.17 8.32
C GLN A 26 2.94 23.65 7.93
N LEU A 27 2.24 23.99 6.84
CA LEU A 27 1.99 25.38 6.43
C LEU A 27 1.07 26.16 7.38
N MET A 28 0.40 25.48 8.32
CA MET A 28 -0.47 26.13 9.30
C MET A 28 0.29 26.68 10.52
N ASN A 29 1.62 26.49 10.59
CA ASN A 29 2.47 26.94 11.71
C ASN A 29 1.97 26.47 13.09
N LEU A 30 1.54 25.21 13.17
CA LEU A 30 1.10 24.58 14.42
C LEU A 30 2.26 24.51 15.43
N THR A 31 1.96 24.77 16.69
CA THR A 31 2.93 24.68 17.80
C THR A 31 2.73 23.39 18.60
N PRO A 32 3.68 22.99 19.45
CA PRO A 32 3.50 21.83 20.32
C PRO A 32 2.20 21.86 21.13
N GLU A 33 1.73 23.03 21.54
CA GLU A 33 0.45 23.22 22.23
C GLU A 33 -0.77 22.81 21.38
N ASP A 34 -0.74 23.04 20.06
CA ASP A 34 -1.81 22.61 19.15
C ASP A 34 -1.88 21.07 19.07
N PHE A 35 -0.76 20.38 19.26
CA PHE A 35 -0.70 18.91 19.38
C PHE A 35 -1.03 18.42 20.81
N GLY A 36 -1.33 19.30 21.77
CA GLY A 36 -1.61 18.90 23.16
C GLY A 36 -0.37 18.77 24.05
N GLY A 37 0.79 19.27 23.60
CA GLY A 37 2.04 19.33 24.35
C GLY A 37 3.23 18.74 23.61
N GLU A 38 4.44 18.97 24.14
CA GLU A 38 5.70 18.53 23.53
C GLU A 38 5.80 17.02 23.26
N VAL A 39 5.18 16.20 24.12
CA VAL A 39 5.18 14.74 23.96
C VAL A 39 4.44 14.30 22.70
N TYR A 40 3.45 15.07 22.24
CA TYR A 40 2.61 14.74 21.07
C TYR A 40 3.01 15.53 19.82
N ASN A 41 4.02 16.40 19.93
CA ASN A 41 4.44 17.28 18.84
C ASN A 41 4.84 16.46 17.59
N GLY A 42 4.22 16.77 16.46
CA GLY A 42 4.41 16.05 15.20
C GLY A 42 3.49 14.85 14.97
N CYS A 43 2.68 14.43 15.96
CA CYS A 43 1.63 13.44 15.74
C CYS A 43 0.41 14.11 15.10
N ASN A 44 0.43 14.22 13.77
CA ASN A 44 -0.66 14.84 13.00
C ASN A 44 -2.01 14.18 13.30
N GLU A 45 -2.04 12.86 13.50
CA GLU A 45 -3.23 12.08 13.82
C GLU A 45 -3.92 12.57 15.10
N HIS A 46 -3.17 13.12 16.07
CA HIS A 46 -3.73 13.59 17.34
C HIS A 46 -4.48 14.92 17.21
N LEU A 47 -4.23 15.69 16.13
CA LEU A 47 -4.92 16.95 15.85
C LEU A 47 -6.44 16.79 15.74
N VAL A 48 -6.95 15.58 15.46
CA VAL A 48 -8.40 15.31 15.41
C VAL A 48 -9.10 15.48 16.76
N PHE A 49 -8.34 15.50 17.87
CA PHE A 49 -8.81 15.79 19.22
C PHE A 49 -8.39 17.16 19.72
N THR A 50 -7.14 17.55 19.49
CA THR A 50 -6.57 18.78 20.07
C THR A 50 -6.81 20.02 19.22
N ARG A 51 -6.91 19.85 17.90
CA ARG A 51 -7.09 20.94 16.92
C ARG A 51 -7.96 20.52 15.72
N PRO A 52 -9.18 19.98 15.94
CA PRO A 52 -10.02 19.44 14.87
C PRO A 52 -10.31 20.45 13.75
N GLU A 53 -10.38 21.74 14.07
CA GLU A 53 -10.60 22.82 13.11
C GLU A 53 -9.48 22.96 12.07
N ALA A 54 -8.24 22.57 12.40
CA ALA A 54 -7.13 22.56 11.44
C ALA A 54 -7.34 21.45 10.39
N VAL A 55 -7.78 20.28 10.85
CA VAL A 55 -8.13 19.13 10.00
C VAL A 55 -9.35 19.44 9.13
N GLU A 56 -10.39 20.06 9.70
CA GLU A 56 -11.57 20.51 8.96
C GLU A 56 -11.21 21.54 7.89
N LYS A 57 -10.37 22.52 8.23
CA LYS A 57 -9.88 23.54 7.29
C LYS A 57 -9.09 22.91 6.14
N LEU A 58 -8.24 21.94 6.44
CA LEU A 58 -7.50 21.17 5.43
C LEU A 58 -8.46 20.50 4.44
N HIS A 59 -9.37 19.66 4.93
CA HIS A 59 -10.34 18.95 4.08
C HIS A 59 -11.21 19.92 3.26
N THR A 60 -11.69 20.99 3.90
CA THR A 60 -12.47 22.05 3.25
C THR A 60 -11.70 22.66 2.09
N SER A 61 -10.39 22.91 2.26
CA SER A 61 -9.55 23.52 1.22
C SER A 61 -9.42 22.65 -0.03
N PHE A 62 -9.32 21.33 0.13
CA PHE A 62 -9.22 20.40 -0.99
C PHE A 62 -10.58 20.14 -1.65
N LEU A 63 -11.66 20.01 -0.89
CA LEU A 63 -13.01 19.90 -1.47
C LEU A 63 -13.40 21.16 -2.24
N ALA A 64 -13.04 22.35 -1.73
CA ALA A 64 -13.22 23.61 -2.44
C ALA A 64 -12.32 23.73 -3.69
N ALA A 65 -11.21 22.99 -3.74
CA ALA A 65 -10.40 22.85 -4.95
C ALA A 65 -11.06 21.92 -5.99
N GLY A 66 -11.96 21.03 -5.57
CA GLY A 66 -12.80 20.25 -6.46
C GLY A 66 -12.56 18.74 -6.44
N CYS A 67 -11.70 18.21 -5.57
CA CYS A 67 -11.49 16.76 -5.42
C CYS A 67 -12.78 16.02 -5.06
N ASP A 68 -12.94 14.82 -5.60
CA ASP A 68 -14.05 13.91 -5.32
C ASP A 68 -13.88 13.19 -3.98
N VAL A 69 -12.64 12.97 -3.54
CA VAL A 69 -12.29 12.17 -2.36
C VAL A 69 -11.31 12.96 -1.50
N ILE A 70 -11.53 12.95 -0.19
CA ILE A 70 -10.55 13.38 0.80
C ILE A 70 -10.07 12.18 1.63
N GLU A 71 -8.78 12.15 1.92
CA GLU A 71 -8.19 11.15 2.81
C GLU A 71 -8.36 11.59 4.27
N THR A 72 -8.71 10.65 5.16
CA THR A 72 -8.73 10.90 6.60
C THR A 72 -7.32 11.19 7.11
N ASN A 73 -7.20 12.04 8.14
CA ASN A 73 -5.94 12.29 8.83
C ASN A 73 -5.56 11.10 9.73
N THR A 74 -5.27 9.94 9.12
CA THR A 74 -5.08 8.64 9.79
C THR A 74 -3.91 7.83 9.23
N PHE A 75 -3.04 8.42 8.43
CA PHE A 75 -1.90 7.75 7.82
C PHE A 75 -1.11 6.91 8.84
N GLY A 76 -0.76 7.52 9.97
CA GLY A 76 -0.08 6.87 11.10
C GLY A 76 -0.99 6.47 12.25
N ALA A 77 -2.32 6.39 12.08
CA ALA A 77 -3.24 6.14 13.21
C ALA A 77 -3.32 4.66 13.63
N THR A 78 -2.23 3.90 13.51
CA THR A 78 -2.12 2.53 14.02
C THR A 78 -1.66 2.53 15.47
N ALA A 79 -1.96 1.45 16.21
CA ALA A 79 -1.43 1.27 17.56
C ALA A 79 0.12 1.29 17.59
N ILE A 80 0.76 0.83 16.52
CA ILE A 80 2.23 0.77 16.37
C ILE A 80 2.84 2.18 16.32
N VAL A 81 2.33 3.05 15.45
CA VAL A 81 2.85 4.41 15.29
C VAL A 81 2.44 5.31 16.45
N LEU A 82 1.17 5.23 16.87
CA LEU A 82 0.69 6.03 18.01
C LEU A 82 1.37 5.66 19.34
N ALA A 83 1.96 4.47 19.46
CA ALA A 83 2.75 4.10 20.63
C ALA A 83 4.02 4.95 20.79
N GLU A 84 4.57 5.53 19.70
CA GLU A 84 5.70 6.47 19.77
C GLU A 84 5.34 7.77 20.52
N TYR A 85 4.05 8.02 20.68
CA TYR A 85 3.46 9.18 21.35
C TYR A 85 2.66 8.79 22.61
N ASP A 86 2.81 7.57 23.14
CA ASP A 86 1.98 7.04 24.25
C ASP A 86 0.45 6.99 23.98
N LEU A 87 0.06 7.02 22.70
CA LEU A 87 -1.33 7.01 22.24
C LEU A 87 -1.78 5.67 21.65
N GLY A 88 -0.94 4.63 21.69
CA GLY A 88 -1.19 3.35 21.01
C GLY A 88 -2.56 2.72 21.33
N ARG A 89 -3.03 2.79 22.58
CA ARG A 89 -4.35 2.27 23.02
C ARG A 89 -5.55 3.07 22.52
N GLN A 90 -5.30 4.19 21.84
CA GLN A 90 -6.32 5.10 21.34
C GLN A 90 -6.48 5.01 19.82
N ALA A 91 -5.83 4.03 19.15
CA ALA A 91 -5.85 3.89 17.71
C ALA A 91 -7.27 3.84 17.15
N HIS A 92 -8.15 2.98 17.69
CA HIS A 92 -9.55 2.95 17.27
C HIS A 92 -10.24 4.33 17.39
N ALA A 93 -10.02 5.04 18.49
CA ALA A 93 -10.65 6.34 18.74
C ALA A 93 -10.16 7.43 17.77
N HIS A 94 -8.86 7.47 17.47
CA HIS A 94 -8.26 8.40 16.51
C HIS A 94 -8.84 8.19 15.11
N ASN A 95 -8.86 6.94 14.64
CA ASN A 95 -9.40 6.62 13.31
C ASN A 95 -10.88 6.97 13.18
N ARG A 96 -11.68 6.60 14.19
CA ARG A 96 -13.10 6.93 14.20
C ARG A 96 -13.32 8.44 14.16
N ARG A 97 -12.62 9.19 15.01
CA ARG A 97 -12.78 10.65 15.09
C ARG A 97 -12.34 11.34 13.79
N ALA A 98 -11.22 10.92 13.21
CA ALA A 98 -10.73 11.44 11.94
C ALA A 98 -11.75 11.21 10.80
N ALA A 99 -12.29 10.00 10.72
CA ALA A 99 -13.32 9.66 9.74
C ALA A 99 -14.63 10.44 9.96
N GLU A 100 -15.06 10.65 11.21
CA GLU A 100 -16.23 11.49 11.53
C GLU A 100 -16.03 12.95 11.09
N ILE A 101 -14.84 13.53 11.30
CA ILE A 101 -14.50 14.89 10.85
C ILE A 101 -14.56 14.97 9.32
N ALA A 102 -13.84 14.09 8.63
CA ALA A 102 -13.82 14.06 7.16
C ALA A 102 -15.22 13.84 6.59
N ARG A 103 -16.02 12.96 7.21
CA ARG A 103 -17.41 12.70 6.80
C ARG A 103 -18.31 13.92 6.97
N SER A 104 -18.16 14.66 8.06
CA SER A 104 -18.92 15.89 8.28
C SER A 104 -18.64 16.91 7.18
N VAL A 105 -17.36 17.16 6.91
CA VAL A 105 -16.93 18.12 5.88
C VAL A 105 -17.33 17.66 4.47
N ALA A 106 -17.12 16.38 4.13
CA ALA A 106 -17.54 15.82 2.85
C ALA A 106 -19.06 15.94 2.61
N ARG A 107 -19.87 15.79 3.66
CA ARG A 107 -21.33 15.94 3.56
C ARG A 107 -21.74 17.36 3.17
N GLU A 108 -21.06 18.39 3.67
CA GLU A 108 -21.36 19.79 3.35
C GLU A 108 -21.10 20.14 1.88
N PHE A 109 -20.13 19.47 1.26
CA PHE A 109 -19.77 19.65 -0.15
C PHE A 109 -20.45 18.65 -1.10
N SER A 110 -21.21 17.69 -0.56
CA SER A 110 -21.85 16.63 -1.34
C SER A 110 -23.19 17.09 -1.92
N THR A 111 -23.40 16.78 -3.18
CA THR A 111 -24.70 16.87 -3.86
C THR A 111 -25.08 15.51 -4.45
N PRO A 112 -26.36 15.25 -4.79
CA PRO A 112 -26.73 14.00 -5.46
C PRO A 112 -25.96 13.75 -6.77
N GLU A 113 -25.70 14.82 -7.52
CA GLU A 113 -24.98 14.78 -8.80
C GLU A 113 -23.47 14.65 -8.60
N HIS A 114 -22.94 15.28 -7.55
CA HIS A 114 -21.51 15.27 -7.20
C HIS A 114 -21.31 14.88 -5.74
N PRO A 115 -21.41 13.57 -5.41
CA PRO A 115 -21.11 13.09 -4.07
C PRO A 115 -19.62 13.26 -3.77
N ARG A 116 -19.27 13.61 -2.53
CA ARG A 116 -17.90 13.57 -2.02
C ARG A 116 -17.71 12.32 -1.18
N PHE A 117 -16.55 11.71 -1.32
CA PHE A 117 -16.20 10.48 -0.62
C PHE A 117 -15.11 10.71 0.41
N VAL A 118 -15.08 9.86 1.41
CA VAL A 118 -14.03 9.83 2.43
C VAL A 118 -13.24 8.54 2.27
N ALA A 119 -11.92 8.66 2.05
CA ALA A 119 -10.99 7.55 2.06
C ALA A 119 -10.35 7.39 3.43
N GLY A 120 -10.49 6.22 4.05
CA GLY A 120 -9.75 5.85 5.24
C GLY A 120 -8.28 5.60 4.88
N SER A 121 -7.40 6.57 5.13
CA SER A 121 -5.96 6.46 4.89
C SER A 121 -5.31 5.51 5.89
N ILE A 122 -4.52 4.56 5.39
CA ILE A 122 -3.81 3.51 6.13
C ILE A 122 -2.37 3.45 5.60
N GLY A 123 -1.42 4.04 6.34
CA GLY A 123 0.00 4.04 5.98
C GLY A 123 0.77 2.79 6.46
N PRO A 124 2.07 2.65 6.13
CA PRO A 124 2.85 1.43 6.29
C PRO A 124 3.36 1.14 7.71
N THR A 125 3.06 1.99 8.70
CA THR A 125 3.69 2.03 10.04
C THR A 125 5.20 2.36 10.03
N THR A 126 5.86 2.27 11.19
CA THR A 126 7.31 2.43 11.34
C THR A 126 8.08 1.10 11.40
N LYS A 127 7.42 -0.04 11.16
CA LYS A 127 8.01 -1.40 11.27
C LYS A 127 7.91 -2.16 9.95
N LEU A 128 8.96 -2.93 9.65
CA LEU A 128 9.10 -3.75 8.44
C LEU A 128 9.10 -5.24 8.83
N PRO A 129 7.97 -5.96 8.72
CA PRO A 129 7.88 -7.37 9.08
C PRO A 129 8.78 -8.26 8.23
N SER A 130 9.06 -7.90 6.97
CA SER A 130 10.03 -8.65 6.14
C SER A 130 11.47 -8.59 6.67
N LEU A 131 11.77 -7.61 7.55
CA LEU A 131 13.06 -7.50 8.25
C LEU A 131 12.98 -7.98 9.72
N GLY A 132 11.86 -8.55 10.15
CA GLY A 132 11.67 -9.05 11.51
C GLY A 132 11.53 -7.95 12.58
N HIS A 133 11.21 -6.71 12.19
CA HIS A 133 11.02 -5.61 13.16
C HIS A 133 9.76 -5.79 14.04
N ILE A 134 8.81 -6.58 13.56
CA ILE A 134 7.53 -6.91 14.21
C ILE A 134 7.01 -8.22 13.60
N SER A 135 6.22 -8.99 14.37
CA SER A 135 5.58 -10.18 13.82
C SER A 135 4.44 -9.85 12.86
N TYR A 136 4.12 -10.77 11.96
CA TYR A 136 2.96 -10.65 11.07
C TYR A 136 1.64 -10.47 11.85
N ASN A 137 1.46 -11.21 12.94
CA ASN A 137 0.23 -11.17 13.73
C ASN A 137 0.05 -9.84 14.47
N GLU A 138 1.10 -9.30 15.08
CA GLU A 138 1.03 -7.98 15.73
C GLU A 138 0.73 -6.87 14.71
N MET A 139 1.31 -6.95 13.51
CA MET A 139 1.00 -6.03 12.41
C MET A 139 -0.46 -6.16 11.96
N TYR A 140 -0.93 -7.39 11.77
CA TYR A 140 -2.31 -7.69 11.40
C TYR A 140 -3.30 -7.13 12.43
N ASP A 141 -3.08 -7.36 13.71
CA ASP A 141 -3.96 -6.91 14.79
C ASP A 141 -4.06 -5.37 14.83
N ALA A 142 -2.94 -4.67 14.63
CA ALA A 142 -2.91 -3.21 14.57
C ALA A 142 -3.75 -2.65 13.40
N TYR A 143 -3.66 -3.25 12.22
CA TYR A 143 -4.49 -2.86 11.07
C TYR A 143 -5.96 -3.24 11.24
N PHE A 144 -6.25 -4.35 11.93
CA PHE A 144 -7.61 -4.76 12.23
C PHE A 144 -8.30 -3.72 13.14
N GLU A 145 -7.61 -3.24 14.18
CA GLU A 145 -8.10 -2.15 15.05
C GLU A 145 -8.28 -0.84 14.28
N GLN A 146 -7.30 -0.46 13.45
CA GLN A 146 -7.38 0.74 12.62
C GLN A 146 -8.60 0.70 11.70
N THR A 147 -8.78 -0.42 11.00
CA THR A 147 -9.92 -0.67 10.10
C THR A 147 -11.23 -0.54 10.87
N ALA A 148 -11.32 -1.11 12.08
CA ALA A 148 -12.51 -1.02 12.90
C ALA A 148 -12.90 0.44 13.21
N GLY A 149 -11.92 1.27 13.58
CA GLY A 149 -12.14 2.69 13.83
C GLY A 149 -12.61 3.45 12.58
N LEU A 150 -11.93 3.25 11.43
CA LEU A 150 -12.29 3.90 10.17
C LEU A 150 -13.70 3.54 9.71
N VAL A 151 -14.06 2.25 9.76
CA VAL A 151 -15.40 1.79 9.40
C VAL A 151 -16.46 2.34 10.37
N ALA A 152 -16.16 2.41 11.67
CA ALA A 152 -17.07 2.99 12.66
C ALA A 152 -17.30 4.49 12.45
N GLY A 153 -16.29 5.22 11.98
CA GLY A 153 -16.42 6.63 11.60
C GLY A 153 -17.09 6.86 10.24
N GLY A 154 -17.30 5.78 9.47
CA GLY A 154 -18.12 5.78 8.27
C GLY A 154 -17.40 6.25 7.01
N VAL A 155 -16.18 5.77 6.75
CA VAL A 155 -15.47 5.97 5.47
C VAL A 155 -16.20 5.29 4.29
N ASP A 156 -15.97 5.77 3.06
CA ASP A 156 -16.56 5.20 1.83
C ASP A 156 -15.62 4.24 1.09
N VAL A 157 -14.32 4.33 1.33
CA VAL A 157 -13.25 3.51 0.75
C VAL A 157 -12.11 3.40 1.76
N LEU A 158 -11.42 2.26 1.79
CA LEU A 158 -10.18 2.09 2.56
C LEU A 158 -8.99 2.18 1.59
N CYS A 159 -8.00 3.00 1.93
CA CYS A 159 -6.82 3.27 1.13
C CYS A 159 -5.56 2.83 1.88
N VAL A 160 -5.02 1.66 1.51
CA VAL A 160 -3.72 1.19 2.02
C VAL A 160 -2.63 1.79 1.16
N GLU A 161 -1.89 2.76 1.68
CA GLU A 161 -1.05 3.63 0.88
C GLU A 161 0.41 3.67 1.33
N THR A 162 1.27 4.16 0.44
CA THR A 162 2.71 4.32 0.67
C THR A 162 3.38 3.02 1.11
N CYS A 163 2.93 1.88 0.58
CA CYS A 163 3.47 0.59 0.98
C CYS A 163 4.91 0.41 0.51
N GLN A 164 5.81 0.11 1.44
CA GLN A 164 7.24 -0.10 1.22
C GLN A 164 7.69 -1.56 1.40
N ASP A 165 6.85 -2.36 2.06
CA ASP A 165 7.07 -3.78 2.33
C ASP A 165 5.80 -4.57 1.95
N LEU A 166 5.96 -5.53 1.04
CA LEU A 166 4.84 -6.36 0.57
C LEU A 166 4.23 -7.21 1.70
N LEU A 167 5.02 -7.69 2.68
CA LEU A 167 4.48 -8.48 3.79
C LEU A 167 3.62 -7.62 4.73
N GLN A 168 4.04 -6.38 4.99
CA GLN A 168 3.23 -5.40 5.72
C GLN A 168 1.94 -5.08 4.98
N THR A 169 2.00 -4.90 3.66
CA THR A 169 0.82 -4.64 2.83
C THR A 169 -0.16 -5.81 2.89
N LYS A 170 0.36 -7.05 2.80
CA LYS A 170 -0.46 -8.27 2.91
C LYS A 170 -1.08 -8.41 4.30
N ALA A 171 -0.39 -8.03 5.37
CA ALA A 171 -0.94 -7.99 6.71
C ALA A 171 -2.11 -6.99 6.82
N ALA A 172 -1.93 -5.78 6.28
CA ALA A 172 -2.98 -4.76 6.24
C ALA A 172 -4.22 -5.23 5.47
N LEU A 173 -4.02 -5.74 4.25
CA LEU A 173 -5.13 -6.22 3.41
C LEU A 173 -5.83 -7.43 4.04
N ALA A 174 -5.09 -8.38 4.60
CA ALA A 174 -5.68 -9.53 5.29
C ALA A 174 -6.54 -9.07 6.49
N ALA A 175 -6.06 -8.12 7.29
CA ALA A 175 -6.79 -7.56 8.42
C ALA A 175 -8.06 -6.83 7.97
N ILE A 176 -7.96 -5.99 6.94
CA ILE A 176 -9.10 -5.28 6.36
C ILE A 176 -10.17 -6.26 5.88
N PHE A 177 -9.81 -7.22 5.03
CA PHE A 177 -10.79 -8.13 4.45
C PHE A 177 -11.38 -9.09 5.47
N ALA A 178 -10.61 -9.50 6.49
CA ALA A 178 -11.14 -10.26 7.61
C ALA A 178 -12.16 -9.44 8.41
N TYR A 179 -11.86 -8.18 8.73
CA TYR A 179 -12.78 -7.29 9.44
C TYR A 179 -14.08 -7.07 8.64
N LEU A 180 -13.96 -6.77 7.33
CA LEU A 180 -15.11 -6.57 6.45
C LEU A 180 -15.99 -7.83 6.35
N ALA A 181 -15.36 -9.01 6.26
CA ALA A 181 -16.07 -10.29 6.26
C ALA A 181 -16.78 -10.55 7.59
N GLU A 182 -16.09 -10.35 8.72
CA GLU A 182 -16.64 -10.55 10.07
C GLU A 182 -17.84 -9.64 10.32
N LYS A 183 -17.72 -8.35 9.99
CA LYS A 183 -18.79 -7.36 10.20
C LYS A 183 -19.83 -7.35 9.10
N ARG A 184 -19.65 -8.15 8.03
CA ARG A 184 -20.50 -8.18 6.83
C ARG A 184 -20.68 -6.79 6.22
N VAL A 185 -19.62 -5.98 6.24
CA VAL A 185 -19.57 -4.65 5.65
C VAL A 185 -18.92 -4.78 4.28
N ARG A 186 -19.47 -4.09 3.28
CA ARG A 186 -18.86 -3.98 1.96
C ARG A 186 -18.32 -2.57 1.78
N LEU A 187 -17.00 -2.46 1.70
CA LEU A 187 -16.31 -1.24 1.29
C LEU A 187 -15.32 -1.55 0.17
N PRO A 188 -15.14 -0.63 -0.79
CA PRO A 188 -14.02 -0.66 -1.70
C PRO A 188 -12.71 -0.58 -0.91
N VAL A 189 -11.71 -1.32 -1.36
CA VAL A 189 -10.34 -1.27 -0.82
C VAL A 189 -9.41 -0.98 -1.98
N ILE A 190 -8.59 0.05 -1.87
CA ILE A 190 -7.54 0.37 -2.84
C ILE A 190 -6.19 0.25 -2.15
N ALA A 191 -5.15 -0.11 -2.91
CA ALA A 191 -3.81 -0.25 -2.38
C ALA A 191 -2.76 0.38 -3.30
N SER A 192 -1.80 1.12 -2.74
CA SER A 192 -0.63 1.61 -3.48
C SER A 192 0.67 1.17 -2.87
N VAL A 193 1.63 0.94 -3.75
CA VAL A 193 3.04 0.80 -3.42
C VAL A 193 3.78 2.10 -3.70
N THR A 194 4.88 2.33 -3.00
CA THR A 194 5.78 3.44 -3.28
C THR A 194 7.08 2.89 -3.86
N VAL A 195 7.52 3.48 -4.98
CA VAL A 195 8.74 3.09 -5.69
C VAL A 195 9.70 4.26 -5.69
N GLU A 196 10.94 4.01 -5.29
CA GLU A 196 12.00 5.02 -5.23
C GLU A 196 12.57 5.31 -6.62
N THR A 197 13.46 6.30 -6.71
CA THR A 197 14.10 6.71 -7.98
C THR A 197 14.90 5.60 -8.67
N MET A 198 15.26 4.55 -7.93
CA MET A 198 15.97 3.38 -8.46
C MET A 198 15.03 2.37 -9.13
N GLY A 199 13.71 2.60 -9.13
CA GLY A 199 12.72 1.76 -9.80
C GLY A 199 12.21 0.58 -8.99
N THR A 200 12.57 0.48 -7.71
CA THR A 200 12.05 -0.54 -6.77
C THR A 200 11.50 0.08 -5.49
N MET A 201 10.69 -0.70 -4.76
CA MET A 201 10.27 -0.40 -3.38
C MET A 201 11.47 -0.45 -2.43
N LEU A 202 11.30 0.02 -1.18
CA LEU A 202 12.37 0.07 -0.17
C LEU A 202 13.10 -1.28 0.02
N LEU A 203 12.35 -2.39 0.00
CA LEU A 203 12.90 -3.74 0.17
C LEU A 203 13.40 -4.38 -1.13
N GLY A 204 13.38 -3.65 -2.25
CA GLY A 204 13.86 -4.10 -3.56
C GLY A 204 12.79 -4.74 -4.45
N SER A 205 11.52 -4.74 -4.05
CA SER A 205 10.42 -5.23 -4.89
C SER A 205 10.24 -4.37 -6.13
N ASP A 206 10.21 -4.99 -7.30
CA ASP A 206 9.78 -4.32 -8.53
C ASP A 206 8.24 -4.26 -8.64
N ILE A 207 7.74 -3.48 -9.60
CA ILE A 207 6.30 -3.28 -9.79
C ILE A 207 5.56 -4.58 -10.21
N SER A 208 6.27 -5.53 -10.81
CA SER A 208 5.70 -6.83 -11.19
C SER A 208 5.49 -7.72 -9.97
N ALA A 209 6.45 -7.73 -9.03
CA ALA A 209 6.33 -8.39 -7.74
C ALA A 209 5.16 -7.82 -6.94
N ALA A 210 5.06 -6.49 -6.89
CA ALA A 210 3.97 -5.80 -6.21
C ALA A 210 2.60 -6.20 -6.78
N LEU A 211 2.44 -6.19 -8.11
CA LEU A 211 1.19 -6.61 -8.75
C LEU A 211 0.88 -8.08 -8.43
N ALA A 212 1.82 -9.00 -8.64
CA ALA A 212 1.62 -10.42 -8.40
C ALA A 212 1.35 -10.76 -6.93
N ALA A 213 1.94 -10.02 -5.98
CA ALA A 213 1.73 -10.23 -4.55
C ALA A 213 0.38 -9.71 -4.03
N LEU A 214 -0.16 -8.66 -4.66
CA LEU A 214 -1.35 -7.95 -4.19
C LEU A 214 -2.61 -8.24 -5.01
N GLU A 215 -2.48 -8.68 -6.26
CA GLU A 215 -3.60 -9.06 -7.13
C GLU A 215 -4.55 -10.12 -6.53
N PRO A 216 -4.09 -11.10 -5.71
CA PRO A 216 -5.00 -12.07 -5.09
C PRO A 216 -6.03 -11.47 -4.14
N PHE A 217 -5.83 -10.24 -3.67
CA PHE A 217 -6.80 -9.54 -2.83
C PHE A 217 -7.88 -8.88 -3.71
N PRO A 218 -9.16 -8.86 -3.27
CA PRO A 218 -10.26 -8.30 -4.05
C PRO A 218 -10.27 -6.75 -4.02
N LEU A 219 -9.20 -6.15 -4.54
CA LEU A 219 -9.00 -4.70 -4.62
C LEU A 219 -9.93 -4.06 -5.64
N THR A 220 -10.37 -2.84 -5.35
CA THR A 220 -11.11 -1.98 -6.28
C THR A 220 -10.16 -1.25 -7.23
N ALA A 221 -8.95 -0.94 -6.78
CA ALA A 221 -7.89 -0.35 -7.59
C ALA A 221 -6.52 -0.63 -6.96
N ILE A 222 -5.49 -0.66 -7.80
CA ILE A 222 -4.08 -0.74 -7.39
C ILE A 222 -3.30 0.42 -7.99
N GLY A 223 -2.29 0.94 -7.33
CA GLY A 223 -1.62 2.13 -7.84
C GLY A 223 -0.31 2.44 -7.17
N MET A 224 0.09 3.70 -7.34
CA MET A 224 1.30 4.25 -6.76
C MET A 224 1.05 5.61 -6.17
N ASN A 225 1.73 5.89 -5.06
CA ASN A 225 1.77 7.21 -4.46
C ASN A 225 3.13 7.44 -3.78
N CYS A 226 3.45 8.71 -3.53
CA CYS A 226 4.63 9.15 -2.80
C CYS A 226 5.99 8.77 -3.44
N ALA A 227 7.09 9.01 -2.70
CA ALA A 227 8.52 8.92 -3.05
C ALA A 227 8.99 9.74 -4.26
N THR A 228 8.28 9.68 -5.38
CA THR A 228 8.70 10.23 -6.66
C THR A 228 7.64 11.13 -7.29
N GLY A 229 8.06 11.90 -8.29
CA GLY A 229 7.14 12.69 -9.10
C GLY A 229 6.46 11.85 -10.18
N PRO A 230 5.52 12.44 -10.93
CA PRO A 230 4.85 11.72 -12.01
C PRO A 230 5.84 11.25 -13.09
N GLN A 231 6.90 12.01 -13.36
CA GLN A 231 7.88 11.65 -14.38
C GLN A 231 8.50 10.27 -14.11
N GLU A 232 9.00 10.05 -12.90
CA GLU A 232 9.64 8.78 -12.51
C GLU A 232 8.63 7.63 -12.40
N MET A 233 7.36 7.92 -12.04
CA MET A 233 6.31 6.91 -11.96
C MET A 233 5.86 6.37 -13.33
N SER A 234 6.14 7.06 -14.43
CA SER A 234 5.56 6.80 -15.76
C SER A 234 5.67 5.34 -16.22
N GLU A 235 6.83 4.71 -16.07
CA GLU A 235 7.04 3.33 -16.54
C GLU A 235 6.34 2.30 -15.65
N ASN A 236 6.31 2.53 -14.33
CA ASN A 236 5.57 1.66 -13.42
C ASN A 236 4.05 1.79 -13.62
N ILE A 237 3.54 3.00 -13.87
CA ILE A 237 2.14 3.22 -14.23
C ILE A 237 1.80 2.59 -15.59
N ARG A 238 2.69 2.68 -16.59
CA ARG A 238 2.53 1.97 -17.87
C ARG A 238 2.44 0.46 -17.66
N TYR A 239 3.32 -0.10 -16.82
CA TYR A 239 3.27 -1.51 -16.47
C TYR A 239 1.94 -1.88 -15.80
N LEU A 240 1.53 -1.17 -14.75
CA LEU A 240 0.27 -1.44 -14.04
C LEU A 240 -0.94 -1.32 -14.97
N THR A 241 -1.01 -0.27 -15.78
CA THR A 241 -2.14 -0.07 -16.71
C THR A 241 -2.22 -1.15 -17.77
N GLY A 242 -1.09 -1.71 -18.20
CA GLY A 242 -1.03 -2.83 -19.16
C GLY A 242 -1.24 -4.22 -18.55
N ASN A 243 -1.04 -4.41 -17.25
CA ASN A 243 -1.04 -5.76 -16.64
C ASN A 243 -2.10 -5.95 -15.54
N SER A 244 -2.55 -4.89 -14.87
CA SER A 244 -3.47 -5.01 -13.74
C SER A 244 -4.91 -5.30 -14.18
N PRO A 245 -5.57 -6.34 -13.63
CA PRO A 245 -6.98 -6.64 -13.93
C PRO A 245 -7.95 -5.62 -13.31
N VAL A 246 -7.50 -4.85 -12.31
CA VAL A 246 -8.30 -3.83 -11.61
C VAL A 246 -7.85 -2.42 -12.01
N PRO A 247 -8.72 -1.39 -11.90
CA PRO A 247 -8.38 0.00 -12.14
C PRO A 247 -7.03 0.44 -11.54
N VAL A 248 -6.35 1.36 -12.23
CA VAL A 248 -5.05 1.89 -11.79
C VAL A 248 -5.18 3.31 -11.29
N PHE A 249 -4.45 3.63 -10.21
CA PHE A 249 -4.37 4.98 -9.67
C PHE A 249 -2.95 5.51 -9.53
N CYS A 250 -2.82 6.84 -9.53
CA CYS A 250 -1.53 7.52 -9.39
C CYS A 250 -1.68 8.82 -8.58
N MET A 251 -0.97 8.92 -7.46
CA MET A 251 -0.95 10.09 -6.57
C MET A 251 0.50 10.49 -6.26
N PRO A 252 1.22 11.09 -7.22
CA PRO A 252 2.65 11.36 -7.09
C PRO A 252 2.93 12.52 -6.13
N ASN A 253 4.18 12.67 -5.71
CA ASN A 253 4.64 13.92 -5.09
C ASN A 253 4.61 15.06 -6.13
N ALA A 254 4.60 16.30 -5.65
CA ALA A 254 4.82 17.49 -6.48
C ALA A 254 6.31 17.62 -6.88
N GLY A 255 6.85 16.57 -7.50
CA GLY A 255 8.26 16.40 -7.83
C GLY A 255 9.06 15.76 -6.71
N LEU A 256 10.37 15.61 -6.93
CA LEU A 256 11.29 15.12 -5.91
C LEU A 256 11.49 16.19 -4.82
N PRO A 257 11.57 15.80 -3.54
CA PRO A 257 11.84 16.74 -2.46
C PRO A 257 13.27 17.27 -2.56
N GLU A 258 13.42 18.58 -2.43
CA GLU A 258 14.71 19.24 -2.27
C GLU A 258 14.85 19.80 -0.86
N ASN A 259 16.02 19.64 -0.25
CA ASN A 259 16.30 20.26 1.04
C ASN A 259 16.68 21.73 0.84
N VAL A 260 15.77 22.64 1.20
CA VAL A 260 16.00 24.07 1.21
C VAL A 260 15.91 24.54 2.66
N GLY A 261 17.08 24.84 3.27
CA GLY A 261 17.13 25.36 4.64
C GLY A 261 16.65 24.38 5.73
N GLY A 262 16.78 23.07 5.50
CA GLY A 262 16.32 22.04 6.43
C GLY A 262 14.86 21.62 6.24
N GLN A 263 14.16 22.19 5.26
CA GLN A 263 12.78 21.86 4.94
C GLN A 263 12.68 21.22 3.55
N ALA A 264 11.78 20.25 3.41
CA ALA A 264 11.48 19.64 2.12
C ALA A 264 10.68 20.62 1.26
N HIS A 265 11.20 20.96 0.09
CA HIS A 265 10.57 21.84 -0.88
C HIS A 265 10.30 21.07 -2.18
N TYR A 266 9.12 21.26 -2.74
CA TYR A 266 8.61 20.55 -3.91
C TYR A 266 8.40 21.54 -5.05
N LYS A 267 8.98 21.28 -6.22
CA LYS A 267 9.07 22.27 -7.32
C LYS A 267 8.01 22.11 -8.40
N LEU A 268 7.34 20.96 -8.49
CA LEU A 268 6.39 20.71 -9.56
C LEU A 268 5.18 21.64 -9.42
N SER A 269 4.94 22.45 -10.45
CA SER A 269 3.83 23.40 -10.47
C SER A 269 2.47 22.69 -10.65
N PRO A 270 1.34 23.36 -10.33
CA PRO A 270 0.00 22.88 -10.66
C PRO A 270 -0.19 22.49 -12.12
N GLU A 271 0.38 23.28 -13.05
CA GLU A 271 0.30 23.05 -14.49
C GLU A 271 1.07 21.80 -14.92
N GLU A 272 2.28 21.60 -14.37
CA GLU A 272 3.08 20.42 -14.68
C GLU A 272 2.43 19.14 -14.13
N LEU A 273 1.95 19.16 -12.89
CA LEU A 273 1.25 18.00 -12.30
C LEU A 273 0.02 17.63 -13.13
N GLU A 274 -0.81 18.61 -13.50
CA GLU A 274 -1.98 18.41 -14.34
C GLU A 274 -1.60 17.84 -15.72
N HIS A 275 -0.55 18.36 -16.35
CA HIS A 275 -0.09 17.87 -17.64
C HIS A 275 0.24 16.37 -17.61
N TYR A 276 1.05 15.93 -16.64
CA TYR A 276 1.41 14.52 -16.50
C TYR A 276 0.21 13.63 -16.19
N LEU A 277 -0.63 14.01 -15.23
CA LEU A 277 -1.76 13.17 -14.83
C LEU A 277 -2.85 13.13 -15.90
N THR A 278 -3.06 14.21 -16.66
CA THR A 278 -3.89 14.20 -17.87
C THR A 278 -3.36 13.23 -18.92
N HIS A 279 -2.03 13.17 -19.14
CA HIS A 279 -1.40 12.16 -20.00
C HIS A 279 -1.66 10.74 -19.48
N PHE A 280 -1.47 10.47 -18.19
CA PHE A 280 -1.72 9.15 -17.61
C PHE A 280 -3.18 8.71 -17.74
N VAL A 281 -4.12 9.63 -17.59
CA VAL A 281 -5.55 9.37 -17.79
C VAL A 281 -5.85 9.06 -19.26
N LYS A 282 -5.44 9.93 -20.20
CA LYS A 282 -5.80 9.81 -21.62
C LYS A 282 -5.08 8.68 -22.33
N ASP A 283 -3.80 8.52 -22.06
CA ASP A 283 -2.91 7.70 -22.86
C ASP A 283 -2.67 6.34 -22.21
N LEU A 284 -2.54 6.29 -20.88
CA LEU A 284 -2.29 5.04 -20.15
C LEU A 284 -3.57 4.42 -19.56
N GLY A 285 -4.62 5.22 -19.31
CA GLY A 285 -5.89 4.74 -18.77
C GLY A 285 -5.92 4.65 -17.24
N VAL A 286 -5.18 5.53 -16.55
CA VAL A 286 -5.34 5.75 -15.11
C VAL A 286 -6.76 6.29 -14.81
N GLN A 287 -7.39 5.79 -13.75
CA GLN A 287 -8.80 6.08 -13.42
C GLN A 287 -9.00 6.89 -12.14
N ILE A 288 -7.98 6.91 -11.27
CA ILE A 288 -7.97 7.72 -10.07
C ILE A 288 -6.66 8.49 -10.04
N VAL A 289 -6.76 9.80 -9.82
CA VAL A 289 -5.61 10.71 -9.76
C VAL A 289 -5.71 11.56 -8.50
N GLY A 290 -4.60 12.06 -8.01
CA GLY A 290 -4.53 12.93 -6.84
C GLY A 290 -3.12 13.43 -6.68
N GLY A 291 -2.72 13.78 -5.46
CA GLY A 291 -1.30 14.02 -5.18
C GLY A 291 -0.92 13.72 -3.76
N CYS A 292 0.37 13.49 -3.57
CA CYS A 292 0.99 13.23 -2.28
C CYS A 292 1.82 14.45 -1.84
N CYS A 293 3.00 14.26 -1.27
CA CYS A 293 3.79 15.31 -0.63
C CYS A 293 4.07 16.49 -1.56
N GLY A 294 3.88 17.71 -1.05
CA GLY A 294 4.02 18.96 -1.81
C GLY A 294 2.82 19.33 -2.68
N THR A 295 1.80 18.47 -2.78
CA THR A 295 0.57 18.80 -3.52
C THR A 295 -0.33 19.68 -2.66
N GLU A 296 -0.66 20.86 -3.17
CA GLU A 296 -1.52 21.85 -2.50
C GLU A 296 -2.91 21.94 -3.17
N PRO A 297 -3.89 22.65 -2.55
CA PRO A 297 -5.19 22.88 -3.18
C PRO A 297 -5.12 23.53 -4.56
N ALA A 298 -4.08 24.31 -4.86
CA ALA A 298 -3.86 24.88 -6.19
C ALA A 298 -3.61 23.80 -7.26
N HIS A 299 -2.80 22.79 -6.94
CA HIS A 299 -2.56 21.64 -7.80
C HIS A 299 -3.83 20.84 -8.05
N ILE A 300 -4.58 20.53 -6.98
CA ILE A 300 -5.84 19.77 -7.09
C ILE A 300 -6.89 20.52 -7.89
N ARG A 301 -6.98 21.85 -7.75
CA ARG A 301 -7.91 22.67 -8.56
C ARG A 301 -7.60 22.57 -10.04
N ARG A 302 -6.30 22.65 -10.38
CA ARG A 302 -5.87 22.54 -11.77
C ARG A 302 -6.13 21.14 -12.32
N LEU A 303 -5.77 20.11 -11.56
CA LEU A 303 -5.99 18.71 -11.90
C LEU A 303 -7.48 18.39 -12.12
N ALA A 304 -8.35 18.77 -11.17
CA ALA A 304 -9.79 18.53 -11.26
C ALA A 304 -10.42 19.19 -12.50
N ALA A 305 -9.99 20.40 -12.83
CA ALA A 305 -10.41 21.07 -14.06
C ALA A 305 -9.88 20.37 -15.32
N GLY A 306 -8.62 19.90 -15.29
CA GLY A 306 -7.97 19.22 -16.41
C GLY A 306 -8.61 17.88 -16.77
N VAL A 307 -9.01 17.09 -15.77
CA VAL A 307 -9.55 15.72 -15.98
C VAL A 307 -11.07 15.62 -15.90
N GLY A 308 -11.78 16.64 -15.44
CA GLY A 308 -13.22 16.59 -15.15
C GLY A 308 -14.13 16.24 -16.35
N GLY A 309 -13.64 16.42 -17.58
CA GLY A 309 -14.36 16.06 -18.81
C GLY A 309 -14.06 14.66 -19.36
N PHE A 310 -13.18 13.89 -18.72
CA PHE A 310 -12.79 12.57 -19.23
C PHE A 310 -13.63 11.44 -18.62
N ALA A 311 -14.04 10.52 -19.49
CA ALA A 311 -14.53 9.21 -19.09
C ALA A 311 -13.34 8.24 -18.95
N PRO A 312 -13.43 7.21 -18.10
CA PRO A 312 -12.42 6.17 -18.00
C PRO A 312 -12.13 5.52 -19.35
N LYS A 313 -10.85 5.45 -19.71
CA LYS A 313 -10.40 4.76 -20.93
C LYS A 313 -10.48 3.24 -20.75
N ALA A 314 -10.98 2.54 -21.76
CA ALA A 314 -10.88 1.09 -21.81
C ALA A 314 -9.41 0.67 -21.96
N ARG A 315 -8.91 -0.16 -21.03
CA ARG A 315 -7.55 -0.70 -21.06
C ARG A 315 -7.50 -2.02 -21.82
N VAL A 316 -6.45 -2.21 -22.60
CA VAL A 316 -6.07 -3.53 -23.14
C VAL A 316 -5.05 -4.09 -22.16
N ILE A 317 -5.39 -5.21 -21.53
CA ILE A 317 -4.62 -5.80 -20.44
C ILE A 317 -4.04 -7.12 -20.92
N ASP A 318 -2.74 -7.31 -20.72
CA ASP A 318 -2.03 -8.58 -20.88
C ASP A 318 -1.71 -9.14 -19.49
N PHE A 319 -2.72 -9.72 -18.84
CA PHE A 319 -2.56 -10.24 -17.48
C PHE A 319 -1.85 -11.60 -17.51
N ILE A 320 -0.72 -11.69 -16.81
CA ILE A 320 0.09 -12.90 -16.70
C ILE A 320 0.01 -13.43 -15.26
N PRO A 321 -0.68 -14.56 -15.01
CA PRO A 321 -0.66 -15.23 -13.72
C PRO A 321 0.77 -15.54 -13.30
N SER A 322 1.17 -15.09 -12.11
CA SER A 322 2.56 -15.13 -11.66
C SER A 322 2.66 -15.42 -10.16
N ALA A 323 3.76 -16.03 -9.73
CA ALA A 323 4.16 -16.06 -8.32
C ALA A 323 5.16 -14.93 -8.04
N ALA A 324 5.17 -14.40 -6.82
CA ALA A 324 6.08 -13.34 -6.42
C ALA A 324 7.04 -13.82 -5.32
N SER A 325 8.30 -13.38 -5.39
CA SER A 325 9.18 -13.30 -4.24
C SER A 325 9.08 -11.89 -3.63
N LEU A 326 9.93 -11.57 -2.66
CA LEU A 326 10.08 -10.19 -2.19
C LEU A 326 10.58 -9.24 -3.30
N TYR A 327 11.27 -9.74 -4.33
CA TYR A 327 11.99 -8.89 -5.28
C TYR A 327 11.33 -8.81 -6.65
N SER A 328 10.90 -9.94 -7.20
CA SER A 328 10.39 -10.03 -8.58
C SER A 328 9.23 -11.01 -8.68
N SER A 329 8.56 -10.99 -9.83
CA SER A 329 7.56 -12.00 -10.20
C SER A 329 8.13 -13.06 -11.15
N THR A 330 7.50 -14.22 -11.18
CA THR A 330 7.78 -15.33 -12.11
C THR A 330 6.46 -15.83 -12.66
N PRO A 331 6.24 -15.78 -13.99
CA PRO A 331 5.04 -16.31 -14.62
C PRO A 331 4.81 -17.78 -14.27
N LEU A 332 3.54 -18.17 -14.10
CA LEU A 332 3.11 -19.57 -13.90
C LEU A 332 3.03 -20.37 -15.21
N HIS A 333 3.22 -19.69 -16.35
CA HIS A 333 3.38 -20.31 -17.66
C HIS A 333 4.50 -19.60 -18.43
N LEU A 334 5.48 -20.36 -18.94
CA LEU A 334 6.58 -19.86 -19.77
C LEU A 334 6.45 -20.39 -21.20
N ASP A 335 6.94 -19.60 -22.15
CA ASP A 335 7.12 -20.01 -23.55
C ASP A 335 8.61 -19.87 -23.94
N PRO A 336 9.32 -20.98 -24.25
CA PRO A 336 8.83 -22.36 -24.23
C PRO A 336 8.68 -22.93 -22.80
N PRO A 337 7.78 -23.91 -22.59
CA PRO A 337 7.71 -24.67 -21.35
C PRO A 337 8.94 -25.59 -21.18
N PRO A 338 9.23 -26.09 -19.95
CA PRO A 338 8.45 -25.96 -18.71
C PRO A 338 8.98 -24.90 -17.73
N ILE A 339 8.18 -24.59 -16.70
CA ILE A 339 8.70 -23.97 -15.47
C ILE A 339 9.51 -24.99 -14.69
N LEU A 340 10.64 -24.54 -14.17
CA LEU A 340 11.56 -25.34 -13.36
C LEU A 340 11.41 -24.96 -11.90
N ILE A 341 11.01 -25.91 -11.07
CA ILE A 341 10.94 -25.78 -9.62
C ILE A 341 12.09 -26.59 -9.02
N GLY A 342 12.98 -25.95 -8.27
CA GLY A 342 14.11 -26.61 -7.63
C GLY A 342 13.66 -27.45 -6.44
N GLU A 343 13.87 -28.78 -6.51
CA GLU A 343 13.40 -29.76 -5.52
C GLU A 343 14.36 -30.01 -4.34
N ARG A 344 15.57 -29.44 -4.35
CA ARG A 344 16.63 -29.88 -3.42
C ARG A 344 16.46 -29.38 -1.98
N LEU A 345 15.58 -28.40 -1.70
CA LEU A 345 15.28 -27.94 -0.32
C LEU A 345 14.14 -28.77 0.30
N ASN A 346 14.22 -30.08 0.15
CA ASN A 346 13.20 -31.01 0.60
C ASN A 346 13.83 -32.06 1.53
N ALA A 347 13.41 -32.10 2.79
CA ALA A 347 13.96 -33.01 3.80
C ALA A 347 13.69 -34.50 3.49
N ASN A 348 12.66 -34.78 2.70
CA ASN A 348 12.31 -36.13 2.24
C ASN A 348 13.05 -36.52 0.95
N GLY A 349 13.23 -35.57 0.02
CA GLY A 349 13.85 -35.80 -1.28
C GLY A 349 15.39 -35.68 -1.32
N SER A 350 15.98 -34.88 -0.43
CA SER A 350 17.40 -34.50 -0.49
C SER A 350 18.15 -34.91 0.77
N LYS A 351 19.00 -35.94 0.66
CA LYS A 351 19.86 -36.40 1.77
C LYS A 351 20.72 -35.25 2.32
N LYS A 352 21.32 -34.44 1.43
CA LYS A 352 22.16 -33.31 1.82
C LYS A 352 21.36 -32.26 2.59
N PHE A 353 20.18 -31.87 2.08
CA PHE A 353 19.35 -30.87 2.78
C PHE A 353 18.88 -31.37 4.15
N ARG A 354 18.47 -32.63 4.25
CA ARG A 354 18.13 -33.26 5.53
C ARG A 354 19.28 -33.24 6.54
N GLU A 355 20.51 -33.53 6.11
CA GLU A 355 21.69 -33.46 6.98
C GLU A 355 21.95 -32.02 7.45
N LEU A 356 21.78 -31.02 6.58
CA LEU A 356 21.90 -29.60 6.95
C LEU A 356 20.81 -29.17 7.93
N LEU A 357 19.55 -29.58 7.70
CA LEU A 357 18.43 -29.30 8.59
C LEU A 357 18.63 -29.93 9.98
N GLN A 358 19.15 -31.16 10.04
CA GLN A 358 19.51 -31.82 11.30
C GLN A 358 20.63 -31.09 12.06
N GLN A 359 21.57 -30.49 11.34
CA GLN A 359 22.68 -29.70 11.89
C GLN A 359 22.28 -28.23 12.16
N GLU A 360 21.08 -27.82 11.74
CA GLU A 360 20.61 -26.43 11.76
C GLU A 360 21.55 -25.47 11.02
N ASP A 361 22.17 -25.96 9.93
CA ASP A 361 23.06 -25.17 9.08
C ASP A 361 22.23 -24.35 8.08
N TRP A 362 21.62 -23.28 8.60
CA TRP A 362 20.76 -22.38 7.83
C TRP A 362 21.51 -21.69 6.69
N GLU A 363 22.79 -21.36 6.89
CA GLU A 363 23.61 -20.71 5.86
C GLU A 363 23.84 -21.64 4.67
N ALA A 364 24.16 -22.90 4.91
CA ALA A 364 24.33 -23.89 3.85
C ALA A 364 23.00 -24.20 3.14
N MET A 365 21.87 -24.19 3.85
CA MET A 365 20.54 -24.33 3.23
C MET A 365 20.22 -23.16 2.29
N VAL A 366 20.50 -21.92 2.70
CA VAL A 366 20.37 -20.74 1.82
C VAL A 366 21.35 -20.80 0.64
N ALA A 367 22.58 -21.27 0.86
CA ALA A 367 23.55 -21.46 -0.22
C ALA A 367 23.06 -22.48 -1.25
N MET A 368 22.41 -23.57 -0.80
CA MET A 368 21.76 -24.55 -1.68
C MET A 368 20.59 -23.94 -2.47
N ALA A 369 19.80 -23.07 -1.85
CA ALA A 369 18.74 -22.34 -2.53
C ALA A 369 19.29 -21.47 -3.67
N LYS A 370 20.32 -20.66 -3.38
CA LYS A 370 21.02 -19.83 -4.37
C LYS A 370 21.69 -20.64 -5.48
N GLU A 371 22.20 -21.82 -5.17
CA GLU A 371 22.74 -22.76 -6.16
C GLU A 371 21.66 -23.18 -7.17
N GLN A 372 20.48 -23.61 -6.70
CA GLN A 372 19.38 -24.03 -7.59
C GLN A 372 18.88 -22.90 -8.50
N VAL A 373 18.80 -21.67 -7.99
CA VAL A 373 18.44 -20.50 -8.83
C VAL A 373 19.50 -20.24 -9.90
N ARG A 374 20.79 -20.33 -9.55
CA ARG A 374 21.90 -20.19 -10.52
C ARG A 374 21.91 -21.30 -11.57
N GLU A 375 21.43 -22.49 -11.22
CA GLU A 375 21.26 -23.64 -12.12
C GLU A 375 20.02 -23.54 -13.02
N GLY A 376 19.20 -22.49 -12.86
CA GLY A 376 18.05 -22.20 -13.73
C GLY A 376 16.69 -22.54 -13.12
N SER A 377 16.61 -22.82 -11.82
CA SER A 377 15.31 -22.96 -11.14
C SER A 377 14.61 -21.61 -11.08
N HIS A 378 13.36 -21.56 -11.54
CA HIS A 378 12.52 -20.36 -11.54
C HIS A 378 11.82 -20.15 -10.19
N MET A 379 11.49 -21.24 -9.49
CA MET A 379 10.94 -21.26 -8.14
C MET A 379 11.63 -22.35 -7.31
N LEU A 380 11.44 -22.34 -6.00
CA LEU A 380 12.05 -23.31 -5.10
C LEU A 380 11.00 -24.01 -4.25
N ASP A 381 10.96 -25.33 -4.32
CA ASP A 381 10.24 -26.17 -3.35
C ASP A 381 10.92 -26.06 -1.99
N VAL A 382 10.14 -25.91 -0.92
CA VAL A 382 10.65 -25.87 0.46
C VAL A 382 9.81 -26.79 1.33
N CYS A 383 10.40 -27.92 1.73
CA CYS A 383 9.80 -28.90 2.62
C CYS A 383 10.76 -29.24 3.77
N VAL A 384 10.37 -28.92 5.00
CA VAL A 384 11.14 -29.26 6.22
C VAL A 384 10.50 -30.38 7.02
N ALA A 385 9.42 -31.00 6.50
CA ALA A 385 8.74 -32.13 7.10
C ALA A 385 9.70 -33.32 7.27
N TYR A 386 10.04 -33.65 8.51
CA TYR A 386 10.91 -34.79 8.83
C TYR A 386 10.56 -35.40 10.18
N VAL A 387 10.58 -36.73 10.25
CA VAL A 387 10.20 -37.48 11.45
C VAL A 387 11.07 -37.07 12.65
N GLY A 388 10.40 -36.65 13.73
CA GLY A 388 11.05 -36.23 14.98
C GLY A 388 11.47 -34.76 15.02
N ARG A 389 11.09 -33.94 14.03
CA ARG A 389 11.28 -32.49 14.03
C ARG A 389 9.94 -31.75 14.10
N ASP A 390 10.00 -30.52 14.59
CA ASP A 390 8.87 -29.59 14.59
C ASP A 390 8.96 -28.73 13.33
N GLU A 391 8.06 -29.00 12.39
CA GLU A 391 8.07 -28.38 11.07
C GLU A 391 7.85 -26.87 11.14
N VAL A 392 6.95 -26.39 12.00
CA VAL A 392 6.68 -24.95 12.16
C VAL A 392 7.92 -24.25 12.70
N ARG A 393 8.56 -24.85 13.72
CA ARG A 393 9.79 -24.30 14.31
C ARG A 393 10.93 -24.20 13.29
N ASP A 394 11.00 -25.11 12.33
CA ASP A 394 12.06 -25.13 11.32
C ASP A 394 11.73 -24.28 10.08
N MET A 395 10.45 -24.24 9.68
CA MET A 395 10.01 -23.53 8.48
C MET A 395 10.16 -22.02 8.64
N ILE A 396 9.72 -21.46 9.77
CA ILE A 396 9.76 -20.01 10.03
C ILE A 396 11.17 -19.42 9.82
N PRO A 397 12.23 -19.87 10.54
CA PRO A 397 13.56 -19.28 10.39
C PRO A 397 14.16 -19.52 9.01
N LEU A 398 13.79 -20.62 8.33
CA LEU A 398 14.25 -20.88 6.97
C LEU A 398 13.61 -19.91 5.97
N ILE A 399 12.28 -19.75 6.01
CA ILE A 399 11.54 -18.85 5.12
C ILE A 399 11.98 -17.39 5.30
N GLU A 400 12.16 -16.92 6.54
CA GLU A 400 12.67 -15.56 6.82
C GLU A 400 14.02 -15.29 6.12
N ARG A 401 14.91 -16.29 6.13
CA ARG A 401 16.23 -16.20 5.48
C ARG A 401 16.14 -16.32 3.97
N LEU A 402 15.32 -17.25 3.46
CA LEU A 402 15.14 -17.42 2.02
C LEU A 402 14.52 -16.17 1.39
N ASN A 403 13.49 -15.61 2.02
CA ASN A 403 12.74 -14.46 1.50
C ASN A 403 13.62 -13.20 1.30
N THR A 404 14.66 -13.03 2.13
CA THR A 404 15.57 -11.87 2.09
C THR A 404 16.89 -12.14 1.36
N GLN A 405 17.16 -13.38 0.95
CA GLN A 405 18.44 -13.76 0.35
C GLN A 405 18.32 -14.47 -0.99
N VAL A 406 17.11 -14.85 -1.40
CA VAL A 406 16.84 -15.57 -2.63
C VAL A 406 15.78 -14.81 -3.43
N SER A 407 16.07 -14.57 -4.70
CA SER A 407 15.19 -13.80 -5.59
C SER A 407 14.03 -14.61 -6.15
N ALA A 408 14.10 -15.95 -6.11
CA ALA A 408 13.07 -16.84 -6.63
C ALA A 408 11.88 -16.96 -5.65
N PRO A 409 10.63 -17.02 -6.15
CA PRO A 409 9.48 -17.37 -5.34
C PRO A 409 9.63 -18.76 -4.70
N LEU A 410 9.01 -18.92 -3.53
CA LEU A 410 9.02 -20.18 -2.78
C LEU A 410 7.68 -20.92 -2.97
N VAL A 411 7.77 -22.23 -3.12
CA VAL A 411 6.65 -23.17 -3.10
C VAL A 411 6.70 -23.87 -1.75
N ILE A 412 5.79 -23.52 -0.86
CA ILE A 412 5.73 -24.08 0.50
C ILE A 412 5.11 -25.48 0.37
N ASP A 413 5.92 -26.51 0.62
CA ASP A 413 5.51 -27.92 0.55
C ASP A 413 5.37 -28.50 1.96
N SER A 414 4.13 -28.47 2.45
CA SER A 414 3.72 -29.05 3.73
C SER A 414 2.33 -29.66 3.62
N THR A 415 2.06 -30.67 4.46
CA THR A 415 0.72 -31.25 4.63
C THR A 415 -0.04 -30.67 5.82
N GLU A 416 0.62 -29.86 6.66
CA GLU A 416 0.04 -29.29 7.88
C GLU A 416 -0.28 -27.82 7.65
N TRP A 417 -1.52 -27.39 7.91
CA TRP A 417 -1.95 -26.01 7.63
C TRP A 417 -1.32 -24.97 8.57
N GLN A 418 -0.81 -25.41 9.74
CA GLN A 418 -0.13 -24.54 10.70
C GLN A 418 1.28 -24.12 10.24
N VAL A 419 1.87 -24.88 9.31
CA VAL A 419 3.17 -24.59 8.67
C VAL A 419 2.95 -23.58 7.56
#